data_AF-A0A7Y0SJL0-F1
#
_entry.id   AF-A0A7Y0SJL0-F1
#
_cell.length_a   1.000
_cell.length_b   1.000
_cell.length_c   1.000
_cell.angle_alpha   90.00
_cell.angle_beta   90.00
_cell.angle_gamma   90.00
#
_symmetry.space_group_name_H-M   'P 1'
#
loop_
_entity.id
_entity.type
_entity.pdbx_description
1 polymer ?
#
loop_
_entity_poly.entity_id
_entity_poly.type
_entity_poly.pdbx_seq_one_letter_code
_entity_poly.pdbx_strand_id
1 'polypeptide(L)' 'GQITQIEFVAGNQTVAVVTQAPFEASWTAIEGISQLTAIATDNEGAVSTTTISIQVQPQVELPPPSISLTSPVGTEV' A
#
# COMPACT_ATOMS: atom_id res chain seq x y z
N GLY A 1 -0.33 25.97 -13.23
CA GLY A 1 0.24 25.33 -14.41
C GLY A 1 -0.29 23.92 -14.64
N GLN A 2 0.34 23.23 -15.57
CA GLN A 2 0.16 21.80 -15.86
C GLN A 2 1.25 21.00 -15.17
N ILE A 3 0.90 19.84 -14.61
CA ILE A 3 1.88 18.97 -13.94
C ILE A 3 2.90 18.48 -14.96
N THR A 4 4.18 18.69 -14.66
CA THR A 4 5.33 18.22 -15.45
C THR A 4 6.04 17.05 -14.80
N GLN A 5 5.89 16.90 -13.48
CA GLN A 5 6.55 15.84 -12.71
C GLN A 5 5.78 15.53 -11.42
N ILE A 6 5.73 14.25 -11.06
CA ILE A 6 5.38 13.80 -9.71
C ILE A 6 6.53 12.95 -9.16
N GLU A 7 7.05 13.31 -7.99
CA GLU A 7 7.93 12.47 -7.21
C GLU A 7 7.12 11.72 -6.13
N PHE A 8 7.25 10.40 -6.11
CA PHE A 8 6.69 9.54 -5.07
C PHE A 8 7.79 9.18 -4.08
N VAL A 9 7.52 9.38 -2.79
CA VAL A 9 8.45 9.14 -1.68
C VAL A 9 7.78 8.21 -0.67
N ALA A 10 8.50 7.20 -0.21
CA ALA A 10 8.09 6.33 0.89
C ALA A 10 9.02 6.56 2.08
N GLY A 11 8.49 7.14 3.16
CA GLY A 11 9.26 7.61 4.31
C GLY A 11 10.27 8.68 3.89
N ASN A 12 11.55 8.30 3.81
CA ASN A 12 12.66 9.17 3.39
C ASN A 12 13.31 8.74 2.07
N GLN A 13 12.70 7.82 1.32
CA GLN A 13 13.27 7.25 0.10
C GLN A 13 12.38 7.57 -1.10
N THR A 14 12.97 8.12 -2.15
CA THR A 14 12.28 8.30 -3.43
C THR A 14 12.00 6.94 -4.05
N VAL A 15 10.71 6.68 -4.30
CA VAL A 15 10.22 5.48 -5.00
C VAL A 15 10.36 5.67 -6.50
N ALA A 16 9.87 6.80 -7.02
CA ALA A 16 9.86 7.08 -8.44
C ALA A 16 9.70 8.58 -8.72
N VAL A 17 10.18 9.00 -9.89
CA VAL A 17 9.91 10.31 -10.47
C VAL A 17 9.23 10.07 -11.81
N VAL A 18 8.01 10.60 -11.98
CA VAL A 18 7.17 10.36 -13.15
C VAL A 18 6.85 11.67 -13.84
N THR A 19 7.24 11.82 -15.10
CA THR A 19 7.11 13.07 -15.86
C THR A 19 6.03 13.03 -16.94
N GLN A 20 5.36 11.89 -17.11
CA GLN A 20 4.30 11.70 -18.11
C GLN A 20 3.13 10.95 -17.50
N ALA A 21 1.92 11.30 -17.91
CA ALA A 21 0.70 10.60 -17.48
C ALA A 21 0.61 9.20 -18.15
N PRO A 22 0.04 8.18 -17.48
CA PRO A 22 -0.49 8.21 -16.12
C PRO A 22 0.62 8.29 -15.05
N PHE A 23 0.43 9.15 -14.04
CA PHE A 23 1.41 9.35 -12.97
C PHE A 23 1.32 8.24 -11.93
N GLU A 24 1.97 7.12 -12.21
CA GLU A 24 1.89 5.91 -11.40
C GLU A 24 3.28 5.38 -11.04
N ALA A 25 3.39 4.75 -9.86
CA ALA A 25 4.60 4.11 -9.40
C ALA A 25 4.26 2.81 -8.68
N SER A 26 5.09 1.79 -8.89
CA SER A 26 5.05 0.57 -8.07
C SER A 26 5.99 0.73 -6.88
N TRP A 27 5.49 0.38 -5.69
CA TRP A 27 6.25 0.44 -4.44
C TRP A 27 6.16 -0.92 -3.73
N THR A 28 7.31 -1.47 -3.34
CA THR A 28 7.35 -2.66 -2.48
C THR A 28 7.15 -2.24 -1.03
N ALA A 29 6.00 -2.62 -0.49
CA ALA A 29 5.61 -2.31 0.88
C ALA A 29 6.51 -2.99 1.91
N ILE A 30 6.78 -2.29 3.01
CA ILE A 30 7.52 -2.80 4.17
C ILE A 30 6.55 -2.86 5.35
N GLU A 31 6.62 -3.93 6.14
CA GLU A 31 5.82 -4.11 7.34
C GLU A 31 5.90 -2.89 8.27
N GLY A 32 4.78 -2.58 8.91
CA GLY A 32 4.64 -1.40 9.77
C GLY A 32 4.01 -0.21 9.07
N ILE A 33 4.17 0.97 9.67
CA ILE A 33 3.59 2.21 9.14
C ILE A 33 4.57 2.85 8.17
N SER A 34 4.14 3.04 6.92
CA SER A 34 4.86 3.77 5.88
C SER A 34 4.09 5.03 5.51
N GLN A 35 4.78 6.17 5.48
CA GLN A 35 4.22 7.43 4.99
C GLN A 35 4.55 7.56 3.50
N LEU A 36 3.52 7.63 2.66
CA LEU A 36 3.68 7.85 1.22
C LEU A 36 3.38 9.32 0.91
N THR A 37 4.32 9.98 0.25
CA THR A 37 4.21 11.37 -0.17
C THR A 37 4.31 11.46 -1.68
N ALA A 38 3.39 12.21 -2.30
CA ALA A 38 3.46 12.58 -3.71
C ALA A 38 3.70 14.09 -3.80
N ILE A 39 4.72 14.47 -4.54
CA ILE A 39 5.16 15.86 -4.75
C ILE A 39 4.98 16.18 -6.23
N ALA A 40 3.93 16.92 -6.56
CA ALA A 40 3.65 17.36 -7.92
C ALA A 40 4.30 18.73 -8.17
N THR A 41 5.03 18.85 -9.29
CA THR A 41 5.59 20.10 -9.79
C THR A 41 4.92 20.44 -11.12
N ASP A 42 4.50 21.69 -11.30
CA ASP A 42 3.92 22.17 -12.54
C ASP A 42 4.95 22.89 -13.45
N ASN A 43 4.52 23.25 -14.66
CA ASN A 43 5.37 23.92 -15.65
C ASN A 43 5.77 25.36 -15.28
N GLU A 44 5.19 25.92 -14.22
CA GLU A 44 5.50 27.25 -13.68
C GLU A 44 6.41 27.14 -12.44
N GLY A 45 6.79 25.92 -12.05
CA GLY A 45 7.61 25.63 -10.89
C GLY A 45 6.84 25.60 -9.57
N ALA A 46 5.50 25.66 -9.60
CA ALA A 46 4.69 25.51 -8.40
C ALA A 46 4.70 24.06 -7.93
N VAL A 47 4.80 23.88 -6.61
CA VAL A 47 4.88 22.56 -5.97
C VAL A 47 3.67 22.34 -5.08
N SER A 48 3.04 21.17 -5.21
CA SER A 48 1.97 20.70 -4.32
C SER A 48 2.30 19.32 -3.77
N THR A 49 2.13 19.15 -2.47
CA THR A 49 2.47 17.91 -1.76
C THR A 49 1.23 17.32 -1.12
N THR A 50 1.07 16.01 -1.25
CA THR A 50 0.06 15.24 -0.51
C THR A 50 0.71 14.04 0.15
N THR A 51 0.22 13.67 1.33
CA THR A 51 0.80 12.61 2.13
C THR A 51 -0.28 11.73 2.74
N ILE A 52 -0.08 10.41 2.64
CA ILE A 52 -0.94 9.40 3.25
C ILE A 52 -0.10 8.45 4.11
N SER A 53 -0.74 7.79 5.07
CA SER A 53 -0.10 6.76 5.89
C SER A 53 -0.73 5.41 5.59
N ILE A 54 0.10 4.42 5.32
CA ILE A 54 -0.30 3.04 5.08
C ILE A 54 0.28 2.16 6.20
N GLN A 55 -0.56 1.35 6.83
CA GLN A 55 -0.12 0.33 7.78
C GLN A 55 -0.12 -1.04 7.10
N VAL A 56 1.07 -1.58 6.89
CA VAL A 56 1.28 -2.92 6.32
C VAL A 56 1.35 -3.90 7.47
N GLN A 57 0.37 -4.78 7.55
CA GLN A 57 0.35 -5.83 8.57
C GLN A 57 1.25 -6.98 8.13
N PRO A 58 1.93 -7.65 9.07
CA PRO A 58 2.71 -8.84 8.75
C PRO A 58 1.81 -9.89 8.13
N GLN A 59 2.37 -10.67 7.20
CA GLN A 59 1.65 -11.79 6.61
C GLN A 59 1.48 -12.88 7.68
N VAL A 60 0.32 -12.92 8.32
CA VAL A 60 -0.05 -14.00 9.23
C VAL A 60 -0.76 -15.07 8.42
N GLU A 61 -0.18 -16.26 8.36
CA GLU A 61 -0.89 -17.43 7.84
C GLU A 61 -2.01 -17.80 8.81
N LEU A 62 -3.26 -17.61 8.37
CA LEU A 62 -4.41 -18.03 9.15
C LEU A 62 -4.49 -19.56 9.11
N PRO A 63 -4.64 -20.25 10.25
CA PRO A 63 -4.89 -21.69 10.23
C PRO A 63 -6.18 -21.96 9.43
N PRO A 64 -6.23 -23.07 8.65
CA PRO A 64 -7.44 -23.43 7.93
C PRO A 64 -8.61 -23.61 8.92
N PRO A 65 -9.84 -23.25 8.54
CA PRO A 65 -10.99 -23.46 9.39
C PRO A 65 -11.17 -24.96 9.66
N SER A 66 -11.32 -25.33 10.93
CA SER A 66 -11.68 -26.69 11.31
C SER A 66 -13.19 -26.80 11.46
N ILE A 67 -13.77 -27.85 10.88
CA ILE A 67 -15.16 -28.23 11.10
C ILE A 67 -15.14 -29.49 11.96
N SER A 68 -15.80 -29.46 13.11
CA SER A 68 -16.00 -30.63 13.96
C SER A 68 -17.49 -30.97 14.00
N LEU A 69 -17.84 -32.22 13.66
CA LEU A 69 -19.19 -32.72 13.86
C LEU A 69 -19.37 -33.03 15.35
N THR A 70 -20.23 -32.26 16.03
CA THR A 70 -20.53 -32.47 17.45
C THR A 70 -21.70 -33.43 17.66
N SER A 71 -22.45 -33.79 16.62
CA SER A 71 -23.61 -34.68 16.73
C SER A 71 -24.07 -35.27 15.39
N PRO A 72 -24.70 -36.46 15.44
CA PRO A 72 -24.81 -37.33 16.61
C PRO A 72 -23.51 -38.13 16.86
N VAL A 73 -23.23 -38.46 18.12
CA VAL A 73 -22.23 -39.49 18.48
C VAL A 73 -22.90 -40.85 18.37
N GLY A 74 -22.78 -41.51 17.22
CA GLY A 74 -23.36 -42.85 17.03
C GLY A 74 -22.52 -43.92 17.73
N THR A 75 -23.13 -44.65 18.67
CA THR A 75 -22.69 -46.00 19.05
C THR A 75 -23.81 -46.96 18.70
N GLU A 76 -23.67 -47.69 17.59
CA GLU A 76 -24.50 -48.87 17.34
C GLU A 76 -24.07 -49.99 18.30
N VAL A 77 -25.05 -50.67 18.88
CA VAL A 77 -24.90 -51.84 19.77
C VAL A 77 -25.37 -53.08 19.03
#